data_AF-A0A0W0FSS5-F1
#
_entry.id   AF-A0A0W0FSS5-F1
#
_cell.length_a   1.000
_cell.length_b   1.000
_cell.length_c   1.000
_cell.angle_alpha   90.00
_cell.angle_beta   90.00
_cell.angle_gamma   90.00
#
_symmetry.space_group_name_H-M   'P 1'
#
loop_
_entity.id
_entity.type
_entity.pdbx_description
1 polymer ?
#
loop_
_entity_poly.entity_id
_entity_poly.type
_entity_poly.pdbx_seq_one_letter_code
_entity_poly.pdbx_strand_id
1 'polypeptide(L)' 'MESALSKLRNIPPVTRFLTLSLLILTTTTRLNLLSASQLAYEQSLVFSKFELWRLYTSFFLGSPRLAFIFEAIVL' A
#
# COMPACT_ATOMS: atom_id res chain seq x y z
N MET A 1 -3.31 7.28 -28.90
CA MET A 1 -3.45 6.44 -27.69
C MET A 1 -2.14 6.27 -26.90
N GLU A 2 -1.10 7.07 -27.17
CA GLU A 2 0.27 6.90 -26.64
C GLU A 2 0.59 7.77 -25.40
N SER A 3 -0.34 8.63 -24.98
CA SER A 3 -0.11 9.70 -24.00
C SER A 3 -0.04 9.22 -22.55
N ALA A 4 -0.67 8.10 -22.22
CA ALA A 4 -0.67 7.55 -20.85
C ALA A 4 0.57 6.67 -20.57
N LEU A 5 0.96 5.81 -21.52
CA LEU A 5 2.12 4.92 -21.38
C LEU A 5 3.44 5.70 -21.30
N SER A 6 3.57 6.76 -22.09
CA SER A 6 4.74 7.64 -22.10
C SER A 6 4.91 8.41 -20.78
N LYS A 7 3.81 8.84 -20.15
CA LYS A 7 3.83 9.44 -18.81
C LYS A 7 4.18 8.42 -17.73
N LEU A 8 3.65 7.20 -17.81
CA LEU A 8 3.97 6.13 -16.85
C LEU A 8 5.46 5.71 -16.91
N ARG A 9 6.11 5.83 -18.07
CA ARG A 9 7.55 5.58 -18.25
C ARG A 9 8.44 6.67 -17.64
N ASN A 10 7.92 7.89 -17.46
CA ASN A 10 8.66 8.98 -16.81
C ASN A 10 8.66 8.86 -15.28
N ILE A 11 7.74 8.09 -14.70
CA ILE A 11 7.72 7.83 -13.26
C ILE A 11 8.84 6.83 -12.94
N PRO A 12 9.68 7.10 -11.92
CA PRO A 12 10.72 6.17 -11.50
C PRO A 12 10.11 4.79 -11.20
N PRO A 13 10.80 3.69 -11.58
CA PRO A 13 10.29 2.33 -11.37
C PRO A 13 9.99 2.03 -9.90
N VAL A 14 10.78 2.62 -8.99
CA VAL A 14 10.59 2.51 -7.53
C VAL A 14 9.29 3.18 -7.09
N THR A 15 9.06 4.44 -7.46
CA THR A 15 7.81 5.15 -7.13
C THR A 15 6.60 4.39 -7.63
N ARG A 16 6.61 3.94 -8.89
CA ARG A 16 5.51 3.13 -9.45
C ARG A 16 5.21 1.89 -8.63
N PHE A 17 6.25 1.18 -8.16
CA PHE A 17 6.06 -0.03 -7.33
C PHE A 17 5.45 0.31 -5.97
N LEU A 18 5.91 1.39 -5.35
CA LEU A 18 5.40 1.85 -4.05
C LEU A 18 3.94 2.33 -4.16
N THR A 19 3.60 3.12 -5.18
CA THR A 19 2.23 3.61 -5.39
C THR A 19 1.29 2.45 -5.72
N LEU A 20 1.73 1.46 -6.51
CA LEU A 20 0.94 0.26 -6.79
C LEU A 20 0.72 -0.57 -5.52
N SER A 21 1.76 -0.79 -4.72
CA SER A 21 1.65 -1.53 -3.46
C SER A 21 0.66 -0.85 -2.50
N LEU A 22 0.76 0.47 -2.35
CA LEU A 22 -0.16 1.30 -1.57
C LEU A 22 -1.61 1.20 -2.09
N LEU A 23 -1.80 1.30 -3.41
CA LEU A 23 -3.12 1.19 -4.05
C LEU A 23 -3.73 -0.20 -3.86
N ILE A 24 -2.95 -1.27 -4.04
CA ILE A 24 -3.39 -2.66 -3.89
C ILE A 24 -3.83 -2.89 -2.46
N LEU A 25 -2.99 -2.58 -1.46
CA LEU A 25 -3.29 -2.81 -0.05
C LEU A 25 -4.49 -1.99 0.42
N THR A 26 -4.60 -0.75 -0.04
CA THR A 26 -5.77 0.10 0.22
C THR A 26 -7.02 -0.49 -0.43
N THR A 27 -6.95 -0.98 -1.66
CA THR A 27 -8.10 -1.59 -2.34
C THR A 27 -8.54 -2.87 -1.63
N THR A 28 -7.60 -3.73 -1.25
CA THR A 28 -7.88 -4.98 -0.53
C THR A 28 -8.56 -4.72 0.82
N THR A 29 -8.11 -3.72 1.57
CA THR A 29 -8.74 -3.33 2.84
C THR A 29 -10.10 -2.68 2.64
N ARG A 30 -10.28 -1.88 1.57
CA ARG A 30 -11.59 -1.27 1.22
C ARG A 30 -12.63 -2.29 0.79
N LEU A 31 -12.20 -3.35 0.11
CA LEU A 31 -13.05 -4.47 -0.28
C LEU A 31 -13.34 -5.44 0.88
N ASN A 32 -12.86 -5.16 2.11
CA ASN A 32 -12.95 -6.04 3.28
C ASN A 32 -12.43 -7.47 3.04
N LEU A 33 -11.59 -7.68 2.01
CA LEU A 33 -10.92 -8.95 1.75
C LEU A 33 -9.95 -9.29 2.89
N LEU A 34 -9.35 -8.27 3.49
CA LEU A 34 -8.54 -8.36 4.69
C LEU A 34 -8.93 -7.23 5.63
N SER A 35 -9.19 -7.55 6.91
CA SER A 35 -9.49 -6.51 7.90
C SER A 35 -8.26 -5.64 8.14
N ALA A 36 -8.43 -4.32 8.19
CA ALA A 36 -7.35 -3.40 8.53
C ALA A 36 -6.69 -3.76 9.88
N SER A 37 -7.46 -4.35 10.81
CA SER A 37 -6.93 -4.85 12.09
C SER A 37 -6.00 -6.06 11.95
N GLN A 38 -6.14 -6.86 10.89
CA GLN A 38 -5.22 -7.96 10.58
C GLN A 38 -3.94 -7.46 9.89
N LEU A 39 -4.01 -6.34 9.15
CA LEU A 39 -2.84 -5.71 8.54
C LEU A 39 -2.06 -4.79 9.49
N ALA A 40 -2.74 -4.23 10.49
CA ALA A 40 -2.10 -3.40 11.51
C ALA A 40 -0.96 -4.19 12.17
N TYR A 41 0.18 -3.54 12.42
CA TYR A 41 1.31 -4.21 13.05
C TYR A 41 0.96 -4.66 14.48
N GLU A 42 1.07 -5.97 14.73
CA GLU A 42 0.95 -6.55 16.07
C GLU A 42 2.22 -7.35 16.36
N GLN A 43 3.07 -6.82 17.24
CA GLN A 43 4.39 -7.35 17.51
C GLN A 43 4.34 -8.79 18.04
N SER A 44 3.32 -9.10 18.85
CA SER A 44 3.09 -10.45 19.38
C SER A 44 2.90 -11.49 18.26
N LEU A 45 2.15 -11.14 17.23
CA LEU A 45 1.86 -12.04 16.10
C LEU A 45 3.06 -12.18 15.15
N VAL A 46 3.87 -11.13 14.99
CA VAL A 46 5.07 -11.20 14.15
C VAL A 46 6.13 -12.13 14.75
N PHE A 47 6.37 -12.06 16.07
CA PHE A 47 7.36 -12.91 16.73
C PHE A 47 6.83 -14.30 17.09
N SER A 48 5.53 -14.47 17.38
CA SER A 48 4.96 -15.80 17.67
C SER A 48 4.54 -16.59 16.43
N LYS A 49 4.07 -15.94 15.36
CA LYS A 49 3.55 -16.61 14.16
C LYS A 49 4.36 -16.37 12.89
N PHE A 50 5.48 -15.66 12.97
CA PHE A 50 6.34 -15.35 11.82
C PHE A 50 5.61 -14.61 10.69
N GLU A 51 4.64 -13.75 11.04
CA GLU A 51 3.89 -12.94 10.08
C GLU A 51 4.70 -11.72 9.59
N LEU A 52 5.88 -11.96 9.01
CA LEU A 52 6.81 -10.91 8.57
C LEU A 52 6.21 -10.01 7.48
N TRP A 53 5.22 -10.50 6.73
CA TRP A 53 4.50 -9.69 5.74
C TRP A 53 3.78 -8.49 6.38
N ARG A 54 3.43 -8.55 7.67
CA ARG A 54 2.76 -7.45 8.37
C ARG A 54 3.64 -6.23 8.54
N LEU A 55 4.95 -6.42 8.64
CA LEU A 55 5.90 -5.30 8.64
C LEU A 55 5.78 -4.52 7.34
N TYR A 56 5.83 -5.22 6.20
CA TYR A 56 5.69 -4.59 4.89
C TYR A 56 4.31 -3.95 4.73
N THR A 57 3.22 -4.71 4.94
CA THR A 57 1.87 -4.20 4.68
C THR A 57 1.46 -3.06 5.61
N SER A 58 2.02 -2.99 6.82
CA SER A 58 1.72 -1.92 7.77
C SER A 58 2.34 -0.58 7.37
N PHE A 59 3.42 -0.55 6.58
CA PHE A 59 3.96 0.70 6.01
C PHE A 59 3.09 1.26 4.88
N PHE A 60 2.42 0.39 4.14
CA PHE A 60 1.57 0.74 2.99
C PHE A 60 0.07 0.71 3.33
N LEU A 61 -0.26 0.72 4.62
CA LEU A 61 -1.64 0.83 5.09
C LEU A 61 -2.07 2.29 4.95
N GLY A 62 -2.67 2.62 3.82
CA GLY A 62 -3.03 4.00 3.48
C GLY A 62 -4.03 4.61 4.47
N SER A 63 -3.84 5.90 4.77
CA SER A 63 -4.71 6.63 5.69
C SER A 63 -6.17 6.70 5.19
N PRO A 64 -7.16 6.78 6.09
CA PRO A 64 -8.54 6.80 5.69
C PRO A 64 -8.91 8.04 4.85
N ARG A 65 -9.60 7.79 3.72
CA ARG A 65 -10.40 8.74 2.95
C ARG A 65 -9.59 9.67 2.02
N LEU A 66 -9.25 10.88 2.45
CA LEU A 66 -8.58 11.89 1.61
C LEU A 66 -7.08 11.97 1.86
N ALA A 67 -6.63 11.60 3.07
CA ALA A 67 -5.22 11.53 3.42
C ALA A 67 -4.44 10.60 2.48
N PHE A 68 -5.08 9.53 1.98
CA PHE A 68 -4.54 8.64 0.95
C PHE A 68 -4.08 9.38 -0.32
N ILE A 69 -4.82 10.42 -0.76
CA ILE A 69 -4.48 11.16 -1.99
C ILE A 69 -3.18 11.95 -1.76
N PHE A 70 -3.01 12.53 -0.57
CA PHE A 70 -1.79 13.24 -0.19
C PHE A 70 -0.62 12.27 -0.05
N GLU A 71 -0.81 11.12 0.58
CA GLU A 71 0.21 10.07 0.66
C GLU A 71 0.66 9.60 -0.72
N ALA A 72 -0.27 9.42 -1.66
CA ALA A 72 0.05 9.02 -3.03
C ALA A 72 0.75 10.12 -3.86
N ILE A 73 0.56 11.40 -3.52
CA ILE A 73 1.22 12.54 -4.19
C ILE A 73 2.61 12.80 -3.60
N VAL A 74 2.79 12.57 -2.30
CA VAL A 74 4.07 12.77 -1.59
C VAL A 74 5.09 11.66 -1.90
N LEU A 75 4.62 10.50 -2.35
CA LEU A 75 5.41 9.32 -2.73
C LEU A 75 6.11 9.47 -4.09
#